data_AF-A0A8J7KXH1-F1
#
_entry.id   AF-A0A8J7KXH1-F1
#
_cell.length_a   1.000
_cell.length_b   1.000
_cell.length_c   1.000
_cell.angle_alpha   90.00
_cell.angle_beta   90.00
_cell.angle_gamma   90.00
#
_symmetry.space_group_name_H-M   'P 1'
#
loop_
_entity.id
_entity.type
_entity.pdbx_description
1 polymer ?
#
loop_
_entity_poly.entity_id
_entity_poly.type
_entity_poly.pdbx_seq_one_letter_code
_entity_poly.pdbx_strand_id
1 'polypeptide(L)'
;MFVKNKMRHAGSAMKAVDDGRIHILDYHRRRFVVGLQWETVRATRNLMKEVRRIGKARQLDVVAIRKSDAIQAGFAPRTPQKLRGGYSLVVTLASLLEGCCIAVISLGKDAQGEEMFTLVGKTEKGGIHPYSDEIYPASQLNQVIIDLKSDLRGNTTGMDIPVYGDTGRFSFVTHPLELEILLDPKNLTKAFRLKPLTWGMTRNQLLALCGAAIVVISGWLLLHQYHERQEEKARQARIIQVEKWRK
;
A
#
# COMPACT_ATOMS: atom_id res chain seq x y z
N MET A 1 16.91 46.53 -31.00
CA MET A 1 15.49 46.65 -30.62
C MET A 1 15.19 45.66 -29.51
N PHE A 2 14.77 46.15 -28.34
CA PHE A 2 14.25 45.39 -27.21
C PHE A 2 12.77 45.00 -27.43
N VAL A 3 12.24 44.15 -26.52
CA VAL A 3 10.81 43.90 -26.17
C VAL A 3 10.22 42.62 -26.80
N LYS A 4 9.58 41.67 -26.10
CA LYS A 4 9.29 41.48 -24.67
C LYS A 4 9.05 39.98 -24.36
N ASN A 5 9.46 39.67 -23.15
CA ASN A 5 9.19 38.53 -22.29
C ASN A 5 7.71 38.06 -22.25
N LYS A 6 7.49 36.74 -22.16
CA LYS A 6 6.33 36.15 -21.47
C LYS A 6 6.74 34.89 -20.71
N MET A 7 7.39 35.10 -19.57
CA MET A 7 7.44 34.14 -18.47
C MET A 7 6.03 33.62 -18.15
N ARG A 8 5.87 32.30 -18.15
CA ARG A 8 4.80 31.62 -17.40
C ARG A 8 5.48 30.86 -16.26
N HIS A 9 5.62 31.54 -15.12
CA HIS A 9 5.87 30.87 -13.86
C HIS A 9 4.56 30.41 -13.23
N ALA A 10 4.71 29.39 -12.39
CA ALA A 10 3.82 28.91 -11.34
C ALA A 10 2.86 27.77 -11.72
N GLY A 11 3.22 26.57 -11.23
CA GLY A 11 2.37 25.40 -11.21
C GLY A 11 2.97 24.24 -10.43
N SER A 12 3.59 24.54 -9.28
CA SER A 12 3.96 23.66 -8.17
C SER A 12 4.60 22.32 -8.52
N ALA A 13 5.90 22.23 -8.20
CA ALA A 13 6.61 20.99 -8.01
C ALA A 13 5.81 20.05 -7.09
N MET A 14 5.06 19.14 -7.70
CA MET A 14 4.69 17.90 -7.05
C MET A 14 5.99 17.14 -6.89
N LYS A 15 6.69 17.39 -5.78
CA LYS A 15 7.77 16.52 -5.32
C LYS A 15 7.18 15.12 -5.32
N ALA A 16 7.56 14.31 -6.31
CA ALA A 16 7.48 12.87 -6.19
C ALA A 16 8.22 12.56 -4.88
N VAL A 17 7.45 12.16 -3.87
CA VAL A 17 8.01 11.68 -2.62
C VAL A 17 8.79 10.43 -3.01
N ASP A 18 10.11 10.54 -2.84
CA ASP A 18 11.12 9.53 -3.10
C ASP A 18 10.61 8.08 -2.87
N ASP A 19 10.66 7.29 -3.94
CA ASP A 19 10.14 5.91 -4.07
C ASP A 19 11.13 4.87 -3.49
N GLY A 20 12.16 5.31 -2.76
CA GLY A 20 13.18 4.49 -2.11
C GLY A 20 12.86 4.01 -0.69
N ARG A 21 11.69 4.35 -0.13
CA ARG A 21 11.31 3.93 1.23
C ARG A 21 10.62 2.57 1.29
N ILE A 22 9.95 2.16 0.19
CA ILE A 22 9.16 0.92 0.18
C ILE A 22 9.95 -0.19 -0.47
N HIS A 23 10.17 -1.27 0.28
CA HIS A 23 10.82 -2.49 -0.20
C HIS A 23 9.83 -3.65 -0.17
N ILE A 24 9.99 -4.55 -1.14
CA ILE A 24 9.18 -5.77 -1.24
C ILE A 24 10.11 -6.96 -1.23
N LEU A 25 9.93 -7.83 -0.25
CA LEU A 25 10.57 -9.14 -0.19
C LEU A 25 9.61 -10.21 -0.72
N ASP A 26 10.12 -11.16 -1.49
CA ASP A 26 9.36 -12.26 -2.04
C ASP A 26 9.74 -13.57 -1.35
N TYR A 27 8.80 -14.15 -0.60
CA TYR A 27 8.93 -15.47 0.02
C TYR A 27 7.72 -16.31 -0.34
N HIS A 28 7.92 -17.56 -0.78
CA HIS A 28 6.83 -18.49 -1.13
C HIS A 28 5.78 -17.89 -2.09
N ARG A 29 6.24 -17.12 -3.09
CA ARG A 29 5.40 -16.38 -4.06
C ARG A 29 4.45 -15.37 -3.41
N ARG A 30 4.80 -14.89 -2.21
CA ARG A 30 4.07 -13.86 -1.47
C ARG A 30 4.99 -12.67 -1.24
N ARG A 31 4.39 -11.49 -1.35
CA ARG A 31 5.06 -10.21 -1.22
C ARG A 31 4.92 -9.68 0.18
N PHE A 32 6.04 -9.38 0.83
CA PHE A 32 6.15 -8.79 2.14
C PHE A 32 6.69 -7.38 1.99
N VAL A 33 5.89 -6.41 2.39
CA VAL A 33 6.14 -4.99 2.24
C VAL A 33 6.77 -4.46 3.52
N VAL A 34 7.84 -3.71 3.33
CA VAL A 34 8.63 -3.00 4.34
C VAL A 34 8.60 -1.51 4.03
N GLY A 35 8.76 -0.67 5.06
CA GLY A 35 8.83 0.78 4.87
C GLY A 35 7.54 1.53 5.19
N LEU A 36 6.61 0.91 5.92
CA LEU A 36 5.35 1.56 6.26
C LEU A 36 5.58 2.63 7.35
N GLN A 37 4.84 3.73 7.24
CA GLN A 37 4.86 4.79 8.26
C GLN A 37 3.87 4.47 9.37
N TRP A 38 4.39 4.16 10.55
CA TRP A 38 3.59 3.73 11.70
C TRP A 38 3.12 4.90 12.55
N GLU A 39 1.84 4.90 12.90
CA GLU A 39 1.27 5.82 13.89
C GLU A 39 0.18 5.15 14.74
N THR A 40 0.04 5.61 15.98
CA THR A 40 -1.02 5.17 16.88
C THR A 40 -2.34 5.86 16.52
N VAL A 41 -3.40 5.08 16.34
CA VAL A 41 -4.73 5.56 15.98
C VAL A 41 -5.62 5.61 17.21
N ARG A 42 -6.04 6.83 17.60
CA ARG A 42 -6.85 7.07 18.81
C ARG A 42 -8.30 6.57 18.71
N ALA A 43 -8.82 6.37 17.51
CA ALA A 43 -10.24 6.05 17.30
C ALA A 43 -10.55 4.55 17.45
N THR A 44 -11.24 4.17 18.53
CA THR A 44 -11.59 2.77 18.83
C THR A 44 -12.87 2.29 18.13
N ARG A 45 -13.96 3.09 18.13
CA ARG A 45 -15.27 2.67 17.58
C ARG A 45 -15.33 2.65 16.03
N ASN A 46 -14.67 3.59 15.37
CA ASN A 46 -14.73 3.75 13.91
C ASN A 46 -13.34 3.74 13.27
N LEU A 47 -12.49 2.79 13.69
CA LEU A 47 -11.09 2.69 13.27
C LEU A 47 -10.89 2.85 11.76
N MET A 48 -11.60 2.07 10.94
CA MET A 48 -11.41 2.13 9.49
C MET A 48 -11.86 3.45 8.88
N LYS A 49 -12.83 4.15 9.48
CA LYS A 49 -13.24 5.48 9.02
C LYS A 49 -12.11 6.49 9.24
N GLU A 50 -11.50 6.44 10.42
CA GLU A 50 -10.39 7.33 10.78
C GLU A 50 -9.13 7.04 9.94
N VAL A 51 -8.77 5.77 9.82
CA VAL A 51 -7.65 5.32 8.98
C VAL A 51 -7.85 5.75 7.52
N ARG A 52 -9.07 5.66 6.98
CA ARG A 52 -9.38 6.17 5.63
C ARG A 52 -9.35 7.69 5.54
N ARG A 53 -9.76 8.42 6.60
CA ARG A 53 -9.67 9.89 6.67
C ARG A 53 -8.21 10.34 6.58
N ILE A 54 -7.33 9.72 7.36
CA ILE A 54 -5.88 9.93 7.32
C ILE A 54 -5.35 9.61 5.93
N GLY A 55 -5.70 8.43 5.42
CA GLY A 55 -5.33 7.97 4.08
C GLY A 55 -5.68 8.96 2.98
N LYS A 56 -6.90 9.50 3.01
CA LYS A 56 -7.38 10.49 2.04
C LYS A 56 -6.64 11.82 2.18
N ALA A 57 -6.43 12.30 3.41
CA ALA A 57 -5.75 13.57 3.68
C ALA A 57 -4.29 13.57 3.21
N ARG A 58 -3.59 12.44 3.37
CA ARG A 58 -2.16 12.29 3.02
C ARG A 58 -1.92 11.58 1.67
N GLN A 59 -2.98 11.32 0.89
CA GLN A 59 -2.92 10.65 -0.42
C GLN A 59 -2.26 9.25 -0.40
N LEU A 60 -2.50 8.48 0.66
CA LEU A 60 -1.93 7.15 0.87
C LEU A 60 -2.74 6.08 0.09
N ASP A 61 -2.13 4.92 -0.18
CA ASP A 61 -2.80 3.83 -0.94
C ASP A 61 -3.29 2.67 -0.07
N VAL A 62 -2.41 2.18 0.79
CA VAL A 62 -2.66 0.97 1.60
C VAL A 62 -2.27 1.17 3.05
N VAL A 63 -2.82 0.31 3.90
CA VAL A 63 -2.60 0.34 5.34
C VAL A 63 -2.46 -1.07 5.92
N ALA A 64 -1.53 -1.25 6.84
CA ALA A 64 -1.45 -2.36 7.78
C ALA A 64 -2.05 -1.94 9.13
N ILE A 65 -2.69 -2.85 9.84
CA ILE A 65 -3.27 -2.55 11.16
C ILE A 65 -2.79 -3.59 12.16
N ARG A 66 -2.17 -3.12 13.24
CA ARG A 66 -1.84 -3.93 14.41
C ARG A 66 -2.75 -3.51 15.55
N LYS A 67 -3.41 -4.49 16.18
CA LYS A 67 -4.17 -4.29 17.42
C LYS A 67 -3.44 -5.02 18.53
N SER A 68 -2.88 -4.28 19.46
CA SER A 68 -2.24 -4.78 20.68
C SER A 68 -2.87 -4.06 21.88
N ASP A 69 -2.07 -3.60 22.84
CA ASP A 69 -2.42 -2.58 23.82
C ASP A 69 -2.91 -1.25 23.20
N ALA A 70 -2.30 -0.86 22.09
CA ALA A 70 -2.71 0.26 21.26
C ALA A 70 -3.13 -0.23 19.87
N ILE A 71 -3.96 0.57 19.20
CA ILE A 71 -4.24 0.35 17.78
C ILE A 71 -3.23 1.17 17.00
N GLN A 72 -2.44 0.50 16.16
CA GLN A 72 -1.44 1.13 15.31
C GLN A 72 -1.76 0.86 13.85
N ALA A 73 -1.44 1.84 13.00
CA ALA A 73 -1.62 1.75 11.56
C ALA A 73 -0.31 2.10 10.86
N GLY A 74 0.15 1.18 10.00
CA GLY A 74 1.29 1.38 9.11
C GLY A 74 0.80 1.78 7.73
N PHE A 75 1.14 2.98 7.27
CA PHE A 75 0.66 3.54 6.01
C PHE A 75 1.73 3.51 4.93
N ALA A 76 1.33 3.21 3.69
CA ALA A 76 2.20 3.36 2.53
C ALA A 76 1.67 4.45 1.57
N PRO A 77 2.57 5.27 1.00
CA PRO A 77 2.20 6.20 -0.06
C PRO A 77 1.75 5.45 -1.32
N ARG A 78 1.23 6.20 -2.29
CA ARG A 78 0.98 5.66 -3.63
C ARG A 78 2.32 5.47 -4.33
N THR A 79 2.63 4.23 -4.70
CA THR A 79 3.82 3.86 -5.46
C THR A 79 3.39 3.11 -6.74
N PRO A 80 4.24 3.07 -7.78
CA PRO A 80 4.00 2.20 -8.94
C PRO A 80 4.07 0.72 -8.57
N GLN A 81 4.75 0.39 -7.47
CA GLN A 81 4.85 -0.97 -6.97
C GLN A 81 3.46 -1.48 -6.51
N LYS A 82 3.15 -2.74 -6.82
CA LYS A 82 1.84 -3.31 -6.48
C LYS A 82 1.77 -3.69 -5.00
N LEU A 83 1.41 -2.78 -4.11
CA LEU A 83 1.36 -3.06 -2.66
C LEU A 83 0.10 -3.81 -2.21
N ARG A 84 -1.03 -3.57 -2.89
CA ARG A 84 -2.34 -4.15 -2.53
C ARG A 84 -2.29 -5.68 -2.50
N GLY A 85 -2.83 -6.25 -1.42
CA GLY A 85 -2.85 -7.70 -1.19
C GLY A 85 -1.52 -8.30 -0.74
N GLY A 86 -0.44 -7.51 -0.69
CA GLY A 86 0.81 -7.89 -0.01
C GLY A 86 0.62 -7.99 1.51
N TYR A 87 1.60 -8.57 2.17
CA TYR A 87 1.70 -8.70 3.62
C TYR A 87 2.56 -7.58 4.18
N SER A 88 2.24 -7.04 5.36
CA SER A 88 3.18 -6.17 6.08
C SER A 88 4.19 -7.06 6.81
N LEU A 89 5.49 -6.89 6.53
CA LEU A 89 6.53 -7.70 7.16
C LEU A 89 6.51 -7.50 8.68
N VAL A 90 6.52 -6.25 9.14
CA VAL A 90 6.53 -5.91 10.57
C VAL A 90 5.30 -6.47 11.31
N VAL A 91 4.09 -6.41 10.74
CA VAL A 91 2.90 -7.02 11.37
C VAL A 91 3.02 -8.53 11.43
N THR A 92 3.55 -9.15 10.36
CA THR A 92 3.73 -10.59 10.29
C THR A 92 4.70 -11.03 11.39
N LEU A 93 5.90 -10.45 11.45
CA LEU A 93 6.91 -10.80 12.44
C LEU A 93 6.46 -10.47 13.86
N ALA A 94 5.83 -9.32 14.07
CA ALA A 94 5.30 -8.94 15.39
C ALA A 94 4.11 -9.81 15.85
N SER A 95 3.54 -10.64 14.96
CA SER A 95 2.48 -11.59 15.30
C SER A 95 2.99 -13.02 15.45
N LEU A 96 4.11 -13.37 14.81
CA LEU A 96 4.66 -14.73 14.82
C LEU A 96 5.76 -14.93 15.87
N LEU A 97 6.55 -13.89 16.16
CA LEU A 97 7.53 -13.94 17.23
C LEU A 97 6.82 -13.78 18.59
N GLU A 98 7.32 -14.44 19.62
CA GLU A 98 6.78 -14.40 20.99
C GLU A 98 7.49 -13.34 21.86
N GLY A 99 6.86 -12.92 22.96
CA GLY A 99 7.48 -12.04 23.98
C GLY A 99 7.92 -10.65 23.49
N CYS A 100 8.63 -9.87 24.30
CA CYS A 100 9.30 -8.66 23.81
C CYS A 100 10.52 -9.06 22.95
N CYS A 101 10.70 -8.47 21.76
CA CYS A 101 11.81 -8.88 20.89
C CYS A 101 12.20 -7.83 19.85
N ILE A 102 13.38 -8.00 19.27
CA ILE A 102 13.83 -7.29 18.08
C ILE A 102 14.13 -8.32 16.98
N ALA A 103 13.71 -8.08 15.75
CA ALA A 103 14.16 -8.85 14.59
C ALA A 103 14.90 -7.94 13.61
N VAL A 104 16.02 -8.41 13.04
CA VAL A 104 16.82 -7.72 12.03
C VAL A 104 16.76 -8.52 10.73
N ILE A 105 16.35 -7.86 9.64
CA ILE A 105 16.06 -8.50 8.36
C ILE A 105 16.88 -7.82 7.27
N SER A 106 17.61 -8.61 6.48
CA SER A 106 18.29 -8.10 5.29
C SER A 106 17.27 -7.78 4.19
N LEU A 107 17.47 -6.64 3.53
CA LEU A 107 16.72 -6.20 2.35
C LEU A 107 17.54 -6.33 1.06
N GLY A 108 18.73 -6.93 1.13
CA GLY A 108 19.70 -6.97 0.04
C GLY A 108 20.54 -5.70 -0.05
N LYS A 109 21.02 -5.40 -1.26
CA LYS A 109 21.87 -4.23 -1.53
C LYS A 109 21.10 -3.14 -2.25
N ASP A 110 21.42 -1.88 -1.96
CA ASP A 110 20.90 -0.73 -2.68
C ASP A 110 21.61 -0.51 -4.03
N ALA A 111 21.27 0.58 -4.72
CA ALA A 111 21.86 0.93 -6.02
C ALA A 111 23.36 1.27 -5.93
N GLN A 112 23.85 1.58 -4.73
CA GLN A 112 25.24 1.90 -4.42
C GLN A 112 26.03 0.66 -4.00
N GLY A 113 25.36 -0.49 -3.81
CA GLY A 113 25.95 -1.75 -3.38
C GLY A 113 26.05 -1.90 -1.86
N GLU A 114 25.51 -0.94 -1.10
CA GLU A 114 25.46 -0.98 0.36
C GLU A 114 24.35 -1.92 0.83
N GLU A 115 24.63 -2.70 1.88
CA GLU A 115 23.66 -3.64 2.42
C GLU A 115 22.66 -2.94 3.34
N MET A 116 21.38 -3.13 3.01
CA MET A 116 20.27 -2.49 3.66
C MET A 116 19.50 -3.49 4.51
N PHE A 117 19.01 -3.01 5.63
CA PHE A 117 18.32 -3.81 6.63
C PHE A 117 17.07 -3.10 7.10
N THR A 118 16.09 -3.86 7.55
CA THR A 118 14.99 -3.35 8.35
C THR A 118 14.97 -4.05 9.70
N LEU A 119 14.22 -3.47 10.64
CA LEU A 119 14.06 -4.02 11.95
C LEU A 119 12.60 -4.03 12.39
N VAL A 120 12.29 -4.95 13.29
CA VAL A 120 10.99 -5.05 13.97
C VAL A 120 11.22 -5.07 15.46
N GLY A 121 10.95 -3.94 16.13
CA GLY A 121 10.88 -3.86 17.57
C GLY A 121 9.47 -4.13 18.04
N LYS A 122 9.26 -5.19 18.83
CA LYS A 122 7.96 -5.53 19.39
C LYS A 122 8.01 -5.44 20.91
N THR A 123 7.11 -4.65 21.48
CA THR A 123 6.96 -4.53 22.94
C THR A 123 6.38 -5.80 23.54
N GLU A 124 6.50 -5.96 24.85
CA GLU A 124 5.90 -7.08 25.59
C GLU A 124 4.39 -7.20 25.37
N LYS A 125 3.70 -6.06 25.26
CA LYS A 125 2.25 -6.01 24.99
C LYS A 125 1.89 -6.24 23.51
N GLY A 126 2.89 -6.48 22.66
CA GLY A 126 2.72 -6.75 21.23
C GLY A 126 2.60 -5.51 20.34
N GLY A 127 2.86 -4.32 20.88
CA GLY A 127 2.95 -3.08 20.11
C GLY A 127 4.21 -3.02 19.27
N ILE A 128 4.15 -2.32 18.14
CA ILE A 128 5.28 -2.11 17.23
C ILE A 128 5.98 -0.81 17.63
N HIS A 129 7.30 -0.85 17.82
CA HIS A 129 8.09 0.32 18.17
C HIS A 129 8.16 1.32 17.00
N PRO A 130 8.18 2.66 17.23
CA PRO A 130 8.24 3.66 16.16
C PRO A 130 9.41 3.52 15.17
N TYR A 131 10.57 3.05 15.62
CA TYR A 131 11.74 2.80 14.76
C TYR A 131 11.66 1.49 13.95
N SER A 132 10.56 0.75 14.09
CA SER A 132 10.33 -0.45 13.28
C SER A 132 9.92 -0.10 11.88
N ASP A 133 10.18 -1.03 10.95
CA ASP A 133 9.79 -0.91 9.55
C ASP A 133 10.49 0.25 8.81
N GLU A 134 11.56 0.79 9.40
CA GLU A 134 12.50 1.70 8.76
C GLU A 134 13.65 0.93 8.11
N ILE A 135 14.44 1.63 7.29
CA ILE A 135 15.52 1.04 6.50
C ILE A 135 16.84 1.67 6.94
N TYR A 136 17.80 0.82 7.28
CA TYR A 136 19.10 1.21 7.80
C TYR A 136 20.22 0.52 7.03
N PRO A 137 21.33 1.21 6.76
CA PRO A 137 22.56 0.55 6.32
C PRO A 137 23.17 -0.24 7.50
N ALA A 138 23.98 -1.25 7.17
CA ALA A 138 24.65 -2.09 8.17
C ALA A 138 25.42 -1.30 9.25
N SER A 139 26.03 -0.18 8.87
CA SER A 139 26.83 0.68 9.75
C SER A 139 26.03 1.33 10.89
N GLN A 140 24.72 1.53 10.71
CA GLN A 140 23.85 2.16 11.70
C GLN A 140 23.20 1.16 12.67
N LEU A 141 23.14 -0.12 12.30
CA LEU A 141 22.38 -1.12 13.04
C LEU A 141 22.76 -1.22 14.51
N ASN A 142 24.06 -1.21 14.82
CA ASN A 142 24.50 -1.41 16.21
C ASN A 142 23.92 -0.34 17.15
N GLN A 143 23.99 0.93 16.74
CA GLN A 143 23.46 2.04 17.53
C GLN A 143 21.94 1.94 17.65
N VAL A 144 21.25 1.71 16.53
CA VAL A 144 19.78 1.60 16.51
C VAL A 144 19.30 0.44 17.39
N ILE A 145 20.03 -0.68 17.43
CA ILE A 145 19.70 -1.82 18.29
C ILE A 145 19.91 -1.49 19.77
N ILE A 146 20.98 -0.76 20.11
CA ILE A 146 21.22 -0.31 21.49
C ILE A 146 20.07 0.59 21.96
N ASP A 147 19.72 1.59 21.15
CA ASP A 147 18.65 2.55 21.45
C ASP A 147 17.31 1.82 21.59
N LEU A 148 17.00 0.94 20.64
CA LEU A 148 15.77 0.15 20.67
C LEU A 148 15.70 -0.81 21.87
N LYS A 149 16.81 -1.43 22.27
CA LYS A 149 16.86 -2.24 23.49
C LYS A 149 16.57 -1.38 24.72
N SER A 150 17.15 -0.18 24.79
CA SER A 150 16.88 0.76 25.89
C SER A 150 15.40 1.13 25.96
N ASP A 151 14.81 1.54 24.84
CA ASP A 151 13.41 1.96 24.76
C ASP A 151 12.43 0.83 25.10
N LEU A 152 12.68 -0.38 24.58
CA LEU A 152 11.82 -1.54 24.82
C LEU A 152 11.89 -2.04 26.26
N ARG A 153 13.03 -1.91 26.96
CA ARG A 153 13.13 -2.24 28.39
C ARG A 153 12.36 -1.24 29.24
N GLY A 154 12.36 0.03 28.84
CA GLY A 154 11.83 1.14 29.62
C GLY A 154 12.47 1.16 31.02
N ASN A 155 11.63 1.15 32.06
CA ASN A 155 12.08 1.16 33.46
C ASN A 155 12.38 -0.23 34.03
N THR A 156 12.23 -1.30 33.24
CA THR A 156 12.40 -2.67 33.74
C THR A 156 13.88 -3.05 33.77
N THR A 157 14.45 -3.10 34.96
CA THR A 157 15.82 -3.55 35.17
C THR A 157 15.92 -5.07 34.99
N GLY A 158 16.92 -5.52 34.22
CA GLY A 158 17.21 -6.96 34.03
C GLY A 158 16.38 -7.67 32.95
N MET A 159 15.50 -6.99 32.22
CA MET A 159 14.85 -7.58 31.04
C MET A 159 15.87 -7.73 29.91
N ASP A 160 16.20 -8.97 29.57
CA ASP A 160 16.95 -9.26 28.34
C ASP A 160 16.00 -9.29 27.15
N ILE A 161 16.41 -8.64 26.05
CA ILE A 161 15.58 -8.52 24.85
C ILE A 161 16.24 -9.36 23.75
N PRO A 162 15.62 -10.48 23.35
CA PRO A 162 16.15 -11.31 22.29
C PRO A 162 16.18 -10.52 20.97
N VAL A 163 17.31 -10.64 20.27
CA VAL A 163 17.51 -10.10 18.94
C VAL A 163 17.62 -11.27 17.98
N TYR A 164 16.64 -11.38 17.08
CA TYR A 164 16.56 -12.38 16.04
C TYR A 164 17.22 -11.85 14.76
N GLY A 165 18.10 -12.62 14.14
CA GLY A 165 18.79 -12.21 12.91
C GLY A 165 19.86 -13.21 12.49
N ASP A 166 20.88 -12.73 11.79
CA ASP A 166 22.05 -13.52 11.42
C ASP A 166 23.12 -13.48 12.53
N THR A 167 23.25 -14.58 13.26
CA THR A 167 24.22 -14.75 14.36
C THR A 167 25.67 -14.82 13.88
N GLY A 168 25.92 -15.22 12.63
CA GLY A 168 27.27 -15.26 12.07
C GLY A 168 27.81 -13.87 11.68
N ARG A 169 26.89 -12.91 11.52
CA ARG A 169 27.21 -11.59 10.97
C ARG A 169 27.25 -10.47 12.01
N PHE A 170 26.39 -10.53 13.02
CA PHE A 170 26.25 -9.45 14.00
C PHE A 170 26.34 -9.99 15.43
N SER A 171 27.27 -9.44 16.22
CA SER A 171 27.49 -9.83 17.61
C SER A 171 26.34 -9.50 18.56
N PHE A 172 25.47 -8.55 18.20
CA PHE A 172 24.30 -8.17 18.99
C PHE A 172 23.10 -9.10 18.81
N VAL A 173 23.14 -10.00 17.81
CA VAL A 173 22.09 -10.99 17.55
C VAL A 173 22.22 -12.14 18.54
N THR A 174 21.13 -12.47 19.22
CA THR A 174 21.11 -13.54 20.22
C THR A 174 20.50 -14.83 19.70
N HIS A 175 19.62 -14.77 18.70
CA HIS A 175 18.93 -15.93 18.15
C HIS A 175 18.96 -15.90 16.61
N PRO A 176 19.14 -17.06 15.95
CA PRO A 176 19.02 -17.13 14.50
C PRO A 176 17.57 -16.84 14.06
N LEU A 177 17.41 -16.19 12.91
CA LEU A 177 16.10 -15.93 12.30
C LEU A 177 16.02 -16.56 10.91
N GLU A 178 15.16 -17.55 10.75
CA GLU A 178 14.91 -18.22 9.46
C GLU A 178 13.59 -17.71 8.86
N LEU A 179 13.69 -16.68 8.00
CA LEU A 179 12.51 -16.05 7.39
C LEU A 179 11.76 -17.01 6.48
N GLU A 180 12.46 -17.91 5.78
CA GLU A 180 11.87 -18.90 4.90
C GLU A 180 10.88 -19.81 5.63
N ILE A 181 11.20 -20.22 6.85
CA ILE A 181 10.31 -21.06 7.67
C ILE A 181 9.21 -20.21 8.30
N LEU A 182 9.56 -19.06 8.87
CA LEU A 182 8.62 -18.21 9.59
C LEU A 182 7.52 -17.68 8.66
N LEU A 183 7.87 -17.31 7.43
CA LEU A 183 6.98 -16.76 6.42
C LEU A 183 6.28 -17.83 5.56
N ASP A 184 6.30 -19.10 5.98
CA ASP A 184 5.56 -20.17 5.33
C ASP A 184 4.06 -19.82 5.25
N PRO A 185 3.39 -20.05 4.10
CA PRO A 185 1.97 -19.80 3.90
C PRO A 185 1.04 -20.29 5.01
N LYS A 186 1.38 -21.37 5.72
CA LYS A 186 0.61 -21.95 6.83
C LYS A 186 0.56 -21.04 8.06
N ASN A 187 1.59 -20.23 8.28
CA ASN A 187 1.68 -19.29 9.41
C ASN A 187 0.97 -17.96 9.11
N LEU A 188 0.63 -17.69 7.85
CA LEU A 188 0.13 -16.39 7.42
C LEU A 188 -1.38 -16.26 7.52
N THR A 189 -1.83 -15.23 8.24
CA THR A 189 -3.25 -14.90 8.35
C THR A 189 -3.64 -13.72 7.45
N LYS A 190 -4.94 -13.57 7.15
CA LYS A 190 -5.46 -12.40 6.40
C LYS A 190 -5.29 -11.08 7.18
N ALA A 191 -5.12 -11.14 8.49
CA ALA A 191 -4.95 -9.96 9.33
C ALA A 191 -3.64 -9.21 9.03
N PHE A 192 -2.62 -9.93 8.56
CA PHE A 192 -1.29 -9.38 8.24
C PHE A 192 -1.24 -8.68 6.88
N ARG A 193 -2.31 -8.79 6.07
CA ARG A 193 -2.36 -8.20 4.72
C ARG A 193 -2.63 -6.70 4.74
N LEU A 194 -2.00 -6.02 3.79
CA LEU A 194 -2.26 -4.63 3.46
C LEU A 194 -3.67 -4.45 2.91
N LYS A 195 -4.41 -3.53 3.53
CA LYS A 195 -5.78 -3.17 3.17
C LYS A 195 -5.77 -1.90 2.30
N PRO A 196 -6.55 -1.85 1.21
CA PRO A 196 -6.67 -0.64 0.42
C PRO A 196 -7.42 0.45 1.21
N LEU A 197 -6.90 1.68 1.17
CA LEU A 197 -7.52 2.86 1.78
C LEU A 197 -8.57 3.49 0.86
N THR A 198 -8.39 3.35 -0.44
CA THR A 198 -9.36 3.79 -1.44
C THR A 198 -10.11 2.59 -2.01
N TRP A 199 -11.43 2.56 -1.78
CA TRP A 199 -12.34 1.73 -2.58
C TRP A 199 -12.58 2.51 -3.88
N GLY A 200 -12.08 2.01 -5.00
CA GLY A 200 -12.35 2.65 -6.29
C GLY A 200 -11.39 2.23 -7.38
N MET A 201 -11.97 1.90 -8.52
CA MET A 201 -11.29 1.83 -9.81
C MET A 201 -10.34 3.03 -9.96
N THR A 202 -9.17 2.80 -10.56
CA THR A 202 -8.25 3.90 -10.84
C THR A 202 -8.97 4.96 -11.69
N ARG A 203 -8.59 6.24 -11.60
CA ARG A 203 -9.24 7.30 -12.40
C ARG A 203 -9.30 6.94 -13.89
N ASN A 204 -8.28 6.23 -14.37
CA ASN A 204 -8.19 5.74 -15.75
C ASN A 204 -9.22 4.64 -16.05
N GLN A 205 -9.48 3.74 -15.11
CA GLN A 205 -10.55 2.75 -15.23
C GLN A 205 -11.94 3.39 -15.22
N LEU A 206 -12.13 4.45 -14.42
CA LEU A 206 -13.39 5.21 -14.42
C LEU A 206 -13.61 5.92 -15.77
N LEU A 207 -12.57 6.58 -16.29
CA LEU A 207 -12.61 7.23 -17.60
C LEU A 207 -12.88 6.24 -18.74
N ALA A 208 -12.24 5.06 -18.71
CA ALA A 208 -12.49 4.00 -19.67
C ALA A 208 -13.94 3.49 -19.62
N LEU A 209 -14.49 3.33 -18.42
CA LEU A 209 -15.88 2.90 -18.23
C LEU A 209 -16.87 3.97 -18.72
N CYS A 210 -16.61 5.24 -18.42
CA CYS A 210 -17.40 6.36 -18.96
C CYS A 210 -17.34 6.41 -20.50
N GLY A 211 -16.15 6.24 -21.07
CA GLY A 211 -15.97 6.19 -22.53
C GLY A 211 -16.74 5.04 -23.17
N ALA A 212 -16.65 3.83 -22.60
CA ALA A 212 -17.40 2.67 -23.07
C ALA A 212 -18.92 2.89 -22.99
N ALA A 213 -19.40 3.48 -21.89
CA ALA A 213 -20.82 3.79 -21.73
C ALA A 213 -21.32 4.77 -22.81
N ILE A 214 -20.53 5.80 -23.16
CA ILE A 214 -20.88 6.75 -24.23
C ILE A 214 -21.00 6.02 -25.57
N VAL A 215 -20.04 5.14 -25.91
CA VAL A 215 -20.07 4.39 -27.18
C VAL A 215 -21.32 3.51 -27.28
N VAL A 216 -21.70 2.83 -26.19
CA VAL A 216 -22.91 1.99 -26.14
C VAL A 216 -24.17 2.83 -26.33
N ILE A 217 -24.28 3.97 -25.63
CA ILE A 217 -25.44 4.87 -25.73
C ILE A 217 -25.55 5.45 -27.14
N SER A 218 -24.43 5.91 -27.74
CA SER A 218 -24.42 6.42 -29.10
C SER A 218 -24.82 5.36 -30.13
N GLY A 219 -24.32 4.13 -29.98
CA GLY A 219 -24.71 3.02 -30.85
C GLY A 219 -26.20 2.69 -30.75
N TRP A 220 -26.75 2.69 -29.54
CA TRP A 220 -28.18 2.46 -29.31
C TRP A 220 -29.06 3.57 -29.92
N LEU A 221 -28.68 4.84 -29.76
CA LEU A 221 -29.40 5.97 -30.35
C LEU A 221 -29.39 5.92 -31.89
N LEU A 222 -28.26 5.57 -32.50
CA LEU A 222 -28.16 5.43 -33.96
C LEU A 222 -29.03 4.29 -34.48
N LEU A 223 -29.05 3.14 -33.80
CA LEU A 223 -29.92 2.03 -34.14
C LEU A 223 -31.40 2.40 -34.01
N HIS A 224 -31.77 3.12 -32.94
CA HIS A 224 -33.13 3.59 -32.74
C HIS A 224 -33.58 4.53 -33.86
N GLN A 225 -32.77 5.55 -34.19
CA GLN A 225 -33.06 6.47 -35.30
C GLN A 225 -33.14 5.76 -36.65
N TYR A 226 -32.28 4.76 -36.87
CA TYR A 226 -32.33 3.96 -38.09
C TYR A 226 -33.66 3.18 -38.19
N HIS A 227 -34.12 2.60 -37.08
CA HIS A 227 -35.38 1.86 -37.06
C HIS A 227 -36.58 2.78 -37.31
N GLU A 228 -36.64 3.94 -36.65
CA GLU A 228 -37.69 4.94 -36.87
C GLU A 228 -37.77 5.37 -38.35
N ARG A 229 -36.63 5.65 -38.98
CA ARG A 229 -36.59 6.01 -40.41
C ARG A 229 -37.08 4.88 -41.32
N GLN A 230 -36.84 3.62 -40.96
CA GLN A 230 -37.35 2.48 -41.73
C GLN A 230 -38.88 2.35 -41.58
N GLU A 231 -39.41 2.55 -40.37
CA GLU A 231 -40.85 2.56 -40.14
C GLU A 231 -41.56 3.70 -40.88
N GLU A 232 -40.99 4.90 -40.90
CA GLU A 232 -41.51 6.03 -41.67
C GLU A 232 -41.55 5.74 -43.17
N LYS A 233 -40.47 5.19 -43.72
CA LYS A 233 -40.44 4.76 -45.13
C LYS A 233 -41.49 3.69 -45.43
N ALA A 234 -41.67 2.73 -44.53
CA ALA A 234 -42.70 1.71 -44.66
C ALA A 234 -44.12 2.29 -44.57
N ARG A 235 -44.36 3.28 -43.71
CA ARG A 235 -45.64 4.01 -43.62
C ARG A 235 -45.95 4.77 -44.91
N GLN A 236 -44.98 5.52 -45.44
CA GLN A 236 -45.12 6.26 -46.69
C GLN A 236 -45.36 5.34 -47.89
N ALA A 237 -44.65 4.21 -47.97
CA ALA A 237 -44.86 3.22 -49.03
C ALA A 237 -46.27 2.61 -49.00
N ARG A 238 -46.84 2.35 -47.81
CA ARG A 238 -48.23 1.88 -47.69
C ARG A 238 -49.24 2.92 -48.16
N ILE A 239 -49.05 4.19 -47.81
CA ILE A 239 -49.95 5.28 -48.24
C ILE A 239 -49.93 5.43 -49.77
N ILE A 240 -48.73 5.44 -50.37
CA ILE A 240 -48.58 5.52 -51.84
C ILE A 240 -49.20 4.30 -52.54
N GLN A 241 -49.10 3.10 -51.96
CA GLN A 241 -49.78 1.92 -52.51
C GLN A 241 -51.30 2.07 -52.43
N VAL A 242 -51.86 2.51 -51.30
CA VAL A 242 -53.30 2.74 -51.17
C VAL A 242 -53.81 3.81 -52.15
N GLU A 243 -53.06 4.90 -52.34
CA GLU A 243 -53.41 5.93 -53.33
C GLU A 243 -53.34 5.42 -54.77
N LYS A 244 -52.40 4.52 -55.09
CA LYS A 244 -52.32 3.85 -56.40
C LYS A 244 -53.49 2.91 -56.68
N TRP A 245 -54.05 2.27 -55.66
CA TRP A 245 -55.22 1.38 -55.79
C TRP A 245 -56.56 2.15 -55.86
N ARG A 246 -56.55 3.44 -55.51
CA ARG A 246 -57.75 4.29 -55.46
C ARG A 246 -57.95 5.14 -56.74
N LYS A 247 -56.97 5.15 -57.64
CA LYS A 247 -57.05 5.71 -59.00
C LYS A 247 -57.28 4.59 -60.00
#